data_AF-A0A2V9LU66-F1
#
_entry.id   AF-A0A2V9LU66-F1
#
_cell.length_a   1.000
_cell.length_b   1.000
_cell.length_c   1.000
_cell.angle_alpha   90.00
_cell.angle_beta   90.00
_cell.angle_gamma   90.00
#
_symmetry.space_group_name_H-M   'P 1'
#
loop_
_entity.id
_entity.type
_entity.pdbx_description
1 polymer ?
#
loop_
_entity_poly.entity_id
_entity_poly.type
_entity_poly.pdbx_seq_one_letter_code
_entity_poly.pdbx_strand_id
1 'polypeptide(L)'
;MTKSDARAVVDRIVTEAAAKREQNRVWRFGEFVAEVYFPYYSRKWKDSTKENNVNRVSVHLVSKFGRMELSGFRRDELRDLLDSKAHSGLSFSVVDHLR
;
A
#
# COMPACT_ATOMS: atom_id res chain seq x y z
N MET A 1 -6.11 -14.67 42.58
CA MET A 1 -5.88 -14.56 41.12
C MET A 1 -5.63 -15.95 40.58
N THR A 2 -6.44 -16.41 39.62
CA THR A 2 -6.25 -17.72 39.00
C THR A 2 -5.29 -17.62 37.81
N LYS A 3 -4.76 -18.75 37.34
CA LYS A 3 -3.92 -18.81 36.13
C LYS A 3 -4.65 -18.26 34.89
N SER A 4 -5.98 -18.43 34.85
CA SER A 4 -6.82 -17.91 33.77
C SER A 4 -6.93 -16.39 33.82
N ASP A 5 -7.10 -15.82 35.02
CA ASP A 5 -7.13 -14.35 35.21
C ASP A 5 -5.80 -13.72 34.79
N ALA A 6 -4.68 -14.37 35.11
CA ALA A 6 -3.35 -13.93 34.71
C ALA A 6 -3.17 -13.93 33.18
N ARG A 7 -3.68 -14.95 32.47
CA ARG A 7 -3.63 -15.01 31.01
C ARG A 7 -4.47 -13.93 30.34
N ALA A 8 -5.69 -13.69 30.83
CA ALA A 8 -6.57 -12.66 30.27
C ALA A 8 -5.96 -11.25 30.37
N VAL A 9 -5.22 -10.97 31.45
CA VAL A 9 -4.47 -9.70 31.60
C VAL A 9 -3.34 -9.61 30.58
N VAL A 10 -2.57 -10.69 30.39
CA VAL A 10 -1.50 -10.73 29.39
C VAL A 10 -2.03 -10.54 27.97
N ASP A 11 -3.11 -11.24 27.60
CA ASP A 11 -3.71 -11.13 26.27
C ASP A 11 -4.17 -9.70 25.97
N ARG A 12 -4.72 -8.99 26.96
CA ARG A 12 -5.09 -7.59 26.83
C ARG A 12 -3.88 -6.69 26.58
N ILE A 13 -2.80 -6.86 27.37
CA ILE A 13 -1.56 -6.09 27.21
C ILE A 13 -0.95 -6.33 25.82
N VAL A 14 -0.92 -7.59 25.36
CA VAL A 14 -0.41 -7.95 24.03
C VAL A 14 -1.26 -7.31 22.93
N THR A 15 -2.58 -7.37 23.04
CA THR A 15 -3.51 -6.78 22.07
C THR A 15 -3.35 -5.27 21.98
N GLU A 16 -3.28 -4.57 23.12
CA GLU A 16 -3.07 -3.13 23.16
C GLU A 16 -1.69 -2.72 22.63
N ALA A 17 -0.65 -3.48 22.95
CA ALA A 17 0.70 -3.26 22.43
C ALA A 17 0.77 -3.50 20.91
N ALA A 18 0.06 -4.52 20.39
CA ALA A 18 -0.07 -4.76 18.96
C ALA A 18 -0.80 -3.62 18.26
N ALA A 19 -1.93 -3.15 18.82
CA ALA A 19 -2.68 -2.02 18.29
C ALA A 19 -1.86 -0.72 18.27
N LYS A 20 -1.07 -0.45 19.32
CA LYS A 20 -0.16 0.71 19.38
C LYS A 20 0.99 0.59 18.38
N ARG A 21 1.54 -0.60 18.18
CA ARG A 21 2.56 -0.85 17.14
C ARG A 21 1.99 -0.66 15.75
N GLU A 22 0.73 -1.05 15.52
CA GLU A 22 0.04 -0.81 14.26
C GLU A 22 -0.22 0.69 14.04
N GLN A 23 -0.61 1.43 15.09
CA GLN A 23 -0.77 2.89 15.03
C GLN A 23 0.55 3.63 14.73
N ASN A 24 1.68 3.13 15.24
CA ASN A 24 3.02 3.67 14.97
C ASN A 24 3.74 2.95 13.82
N ARG A 25 3.03 2.13 13.05
CA ARG A 25 3.63 1.39 11.94
C ARG A 25 4.03 2.37 10.86
N VAL A 26 5.31 2.36 10.52
CA VAL A 26 5.82 3.07 9.34
C VAL A 26 5.54 2.20 8.13
N TRP A 27 4.55 2.61 7.34
CA TRP A 27 4.10 1.86 6.17
C TRP A 27 5.07 2.06 5.01
N ARG A 28 5.54 0.95 4.43
CA ARG A 28 6.09 0.98 3.07
C ARG A 28 4.95 1.00 2.07
N PHE A 29 5.16 1.68 0.94
CA PHE A 29 4.15 1.79 -0.11
C PHE A 29 3.69 0.42 -0.63
N GLY A 30 4.61 -0.51 -0.85
CA GLY A 30 4.27 -1.86 -1.34
C GLY A 30 3.38 -2.63 -0.37
N GLU A 31 3.65 -2.52 0.93
CA GLU A 31 2.85 -3.13 2.00
C GLU A 31 1.46 -2.51 2.04
N PHE A 32 1.37 -1.18 2.03
CA PHE A 32 0.09 -0.48 1.99
C PHE A 32 -0.74 -0.86 0.76
N VAL A 33 -0.10 -0.97 -0.41
CA VAL A 33 -0.78 -1.36 -1.64
C VAL A 33 -1.35 -2.77 -1.53
N ALA A 34 -0.56 -3.73 -1.04
CA ALA A 34 -0.94 -5.13 -0.94
C ALA A 34 -1.98 -5.40 0.17
N GLU A 35 -1.80 -4.78 1.34
CA GLU A 35 -2.61 -5.06 2.53
C GLU A 35 -3.87 -4.18 2.61
N VAL A 36 -3.85 -2.97 2.04
CA VAL A 36 -4.95 -2.00 2.18
C VAL A 36 -5.58 -1.66 0.84
N TYR A 37 -4.81 -1.12 -0.10
CA TYR A 37 -5.35 -0.56 -1.35
C TYR A 37 -6.01 -1.64 -2.22
N PHE A 38 -5.28 -2.72 -2.56
CA PHE A 38 -5.81 -3.79 -3.41
C PHE A 38 -7.02 -4.49 -2.79
N PRO A 39 -7.02 -4.93 -1.51
CA PRO A 39 -8.19 -5.55 -0.92
C PRO A 39 -9.40 -4.61 -0.88
N TYR A 40 -9.17 -3.32 -0.59
CA TYR A 40 -10.25 -2.35 -0.51
C TYR A 40 -10.89 -2.10 -1.89
N TYR A 41 -10.09 -1.78 -2.91
CA TYR A 41 -10.59 -1.41 -4.23
C TYR A 41 -11.00 -2.60 -5.10
N SER A 42 -10.41 -3.79 -4.90
CA SER A 42 -10.80 -5.00 -5.62
C SER A 42 -12.28 -5.35 -5.43
N ARG A 43 -12.87 -4.96 -4.27
CA ARG A 43 -14.31 -5.17 -3.99
C ARG A 43 -15.23 -4.26 -4.81
N LYS A 44 -14.68 -3.19 -5.41
CA LYS A 44 -15.44 -2.18 -6.17
C LYS A 44 -15.32 -2.38 -7.68
N TRP A 45 -14.34 -3.16 -8.13
CA TRP A 45 -14.04 -3.35 -9.54
C TRP A 45 -14.65 -4.64 -10.07
N LYS A 46 -15.01 -4.64 -11.36
CA LYS A 46 -15.24 -5.87 -12.12
C LYS A 46 -13.90 -6.61 -12.28
N ASP A 47 -13.94 -7.92 -12.51
CA ASP A 47 -12.74 -8.76 -12.56
C ASP A 47 -11.70 -8.27 -13.58
N SER A 48 -12.12 -7.94 -14.81
CA SER A 48 -11.19 -7.42 -15.84
C SER A 48 -10.57 -6.08 -15.46
N THR A 49 -11.34 -5.19 -14.81
CA THR A 49 -10.82 -3.90 -14.32
C THR A 49 -9.85 -4.11 -13.15
N LYS A 50 -10.15 -5.07 -12.27
CA LYS A 50 -9.28 -5.43 -11.15
C LYS A 50 -7.93 -5.93 -11.64
N GLU A 51 -7.91 -6.89 -12.57
CA GLU A 51 -6.66 -7.44 -13.12
C GLU A 51 -5.79 -6.34 -13.76
N ASN A 52 -6.40 -5.50 -14.61
CA ASN A 52 -5.69 -4.39 -15.25
C ASN A 52 -5.14 -3.38 -14.24
N ASN A 53 -5.92 -3.02 -13.22
CA ASN A 53 -5.49 -2.07 -12.18
C ASN A 53 -4.38 -2.66 -11.30
N VAL A 54 -4.50 -3.91 -10.88
CA VAL A 54 -3.48 -4.60 -10.08
C VAL A 54 -2.17 -4.69 -10.87
N ASN A 55 -2.23 -5.09 -12.14
CA ASN A 55 -1.05 -5.13 -13.01
C ASN A 55 -0.42 -3.75 -13.16
N ARG A 56 -1.21 -2.72 -13.51
CA ARG A 56 -0.71 -1.36 -13.71
C ARG A 56 -0.04 -0.79 -12.47
N VAL A 57 -0.68 -0.91 -11.30
CA VAL A 57 -0.11 -0.43 -10.03
C VAL A 57 1.16 -1.21 -9.68
N SER A 58 1.16 -2.54 -9.87
CA SER A 58 2.32 -3.36 -9.55
C SER A 58 3.53 -3.02 -10.44
N VAL A 59 3.31 -2.93 -11.75
CA VAL A 59 4.36 -2.71 -12.76
C VAL A 59 4.91 -1.29 -12.71
N HIS A 60 4.05 -0.28 -12.53
CA HIS A 60 4.48 1.11 -12.69
C HIS A 60 4.75 1.84 -11.36
N LEU A 61 4.04 1.49 -10.28
CA LEU A 61 4.14 2.20 -9.01
C LEU A 61 4.91 1.37 -7.97
N VAL A 62 4.49 0.12 -7.70
CA VAL A 62 5.12 -0.72 -6.68
C VAL A 62 6.54 -1.10 -7.06
N SER A 63 6.82 -1.35 -8.34
CA SER A 63 8.18 -1.63 -8.81
C SER A 63 9.18 -0.52 -8.48
N LYS A 64 8.76 0.76 -8.53
CA LYS A 64 9.61 1.93 -8.23
C LYS A 64 9.61 2.29 -6.76
N PHE A 65 8.43 2.34 -6.14
CA PHE A 65 8.24 2.92 -4.81
C PHE A 65 7.96 1.90 -3.72
N GLY A 66 7.87 0.60 -4.01
CA GLY A 66 7.40 -0.41 -3.06
C GLY A 66 8.17 -0.44 -1.73
N ARG A 67 9.46 -0.08 -1.75
CA ARG A 67 10.32 -0.02 -0.56
C ARG A 67 10.29 1.33 0.17
N MET A 68 9.74 2.37 -0.45
CA MET A 68 9.65 3.73 0.10
C MET A 68 8.57 3.79 1.19
N GLU A 69 8.84 4.53 2.26
CA GLU A 69 7.85 4.82 3.29
C GLU A 69 6.79 5.79 2.76
N LEU A 70 5.53 5.62 3.16
CA LEU A 70 4.43 6.51 2.72
C LEU A 70 4.69 7.98 3.08
N SER A 71 5.33 8.23 4.22
CA SER A 71 5.74 9.57 4.67
C SER A 71 6.84 10.20 3.81
N GLY A 72 7.55 9.39 3.03
CA GLY A 72 8.69 9.80 2.22
C GLY A 72 8.32 10.43 0.89
N PHE A 73 7.10 10.21 0.39
CA PHE A 73 6.70 10.71 -0.94
C PHE A 73 6.81 12.23 -1.05
N ARG A 74 7.49 12.67 -2.11
CA ARG A 74 7.51 14.07 -2.53
C ARG A 74 6.84 14.23 -3.89
N ARG A 75 6.26 15.42 -4.11
CA ARG A 75 5.58 15.74 -5.37
C ARG A 75 6.51 15.61 -6.57
N ASP A 76 7.78 15.99 -6.41
CA ASP A 76 8.75 15.98 -7.50
C ASP A 76 9.10 14.54 -7.90
N GLU A 77 9.29 13.63 -6.95
CA GLU A 77 9.54 12.21 -7.27
C GLU A 77 8.38 11.54 -8.02
N LEU A 78 7.14 11.91 -7.67
CA LEU A 78 5.93 11.46 -8.37
C LEU A 78 5.86 12.06 -9.78
N ARG A 79 6.24 13.33 -9.95
CA ARG A 79 6.33 13.98 -11.26
C ARG A 79 7.39 13.33 -12.14
N ASP A 80 8.57 13.08 -11.60
CA ASP A 80 9.69 12.42 -12.29
C ASP A 80 9.31 11.01 -12.76
N LEU A 81 8.50 10.28 -11.98
CA LEU A 81 7.94 9.01 -12.46
C LEU A 81 7.07 9.23 -13.70
N LEU A 82 6.09 10.15 -13.65
CA LEU A 82 5.17 10.37 -14.76
C LEU A 82 5.92 10.81 -16.03
N ASP A 83 6.88 11.71 -15.87
CA ASP A 83 7.70 12.18 -16.98
C ASP A 83 8.55 11.03 -17.54
N SER A 84 9.22 10.24 -16.69
CA SER A 84 9.96 9.05 -17.14
C SER A 84 9.08 8.05 -17.91
N LYS A 85 7.83 7.84 -17.49
CA LYS A 85 6.87 6.95 -18.18
C LYS A 85 6.39 7.52 -19.51
N ALA A 86 6.20 8.84 -19.61
CA ALA A 86 5.89 9.50 -20.88
C ALA A 86 7.04 9.38 -21.88
N HIS A 87 8.30 9.50 -21.42
CA HIS A 87 9.48 9.37 -22.27
C HIS A 87 9.82 7.92 -22.64
N SER A 88 9.30 6.91 -21.91
CA SER A 88 9.57 5.49 -22.19
C SER A 88 8.70 4.89 -23.32
N GLY A 89 8.00 5.72 -24.10
CA GLY A 89 7.17 5.28 -25.22
C GLY A 89 5.82 4.67 -24.82
N LEU A 90 5.36 4.88 -23.58
CA LEU A 90 4.00 4.47 -23.19
C LEU A 90 2.97 5.40 -23.82
N SER A 91 1.77 4.87 -24.09
CA SER A 91 0.68 5.69 -24.62
C SER A 91 0.23 6.73 -23.59
N PHE A 92 -0.30 7.86 -24.08
CA PHE A 92 -0.87 8.90 -23.24
C PHE A 92 -1.85 8.33 -22.21
N SER A 93 -2.75 7.44 -22.65
CA SER A 93 -3.74 6.83 -21.77
C SER A 93 -3.09 6.07 -20.61
N VAL A 94 -2.01 5.32 -20.83
CA VAL A 94 -1.33 4.60 -19.74
C VAL A 94 -0.75 5.57 -18.72
N VAL A 95 -0.13 6.66 -19.16
CA VAL A 95 0.45 7.67 -18.26
C VAL A 95 -0.63 8.43 -17.50
N ASP A 96 -1.74 8.76 -18.15
CA ASP A 96 -2.88 9.45 -17.54
C ASP A 96 -3.51 8.61 -16.41
N HIS A 97 -3.61 7.30 -16.61
CA HIS A 97 -4.08 6.37 -15.58
C HIS A 97 -3.14 6.18 -14.37
N LEU A 98 -1.92 6.75 -14.40
CA LEU A 98 -0.97 6.74 -13.29
C LEU A 98 -1.00 8.04 -12.47
N ARG A 99 -1.66 9.09 -12.97
CA ARG A 99 -1.79 10.39 -12.29
C ARG A 99 -2.92 10.36 -11.27
#